data_AF-A0A1B6K2W3-F1
#
_entry.id   AF-A0A1B6K2W3-F1
#
_cell.length_a   1.000
_cell.length_b   1.000
_cell.length_c   1.000
_cell.angle_alpha   90.00
_cell.angle_beta   90.00
_cell.angle_gamma   90.00
#
_symmetry.space_group_name_H-M   'P 1'
#
loop_
_entity.id
_entity.type
_entity.pdbx_description
1 polymer ?
#
loop_
_entity_poly.entity_id
_entity_poly.type
_entity_poly.pdbx_seq_one_letter_code
_entity_poly.pdbx_strand_id
1 'polypeptide(L)'
;MEDFKEGMIVRIFCEDFLTYKSIECHPCAKLNMIVGPNGTGKSSLVNAIVLGLGGKINVIGRAKQLSAYVRRGCQTAKIQVELYSEPRNYVICRTFTVDNRNNWWINGEHVSLKQVETLIKKLNIQVDNLCQFLPQDRVQDFAKMDSKQLLENTLKTVGSTEVVDLHTDLKELREEELKLGVKTNEKRKQLESEKKKIARLETEVQAIKEREETLKAVKMVEKKKAWVEFNDIEKRKKEVLLDRNKILELKKTAEKDLLPYEKEIQETKETMKLVEKSINKEIKIGGENSSAMRRKFDGVSNTDDQIHSVRNELQRKLDTEMKRTQRISSLEEEIHRLESVIDLRKEATLEKQVSQLYPQMSNKNNKIS
;
A
#
# COMPACT_ATOMS: atom_id res chain seq x y z
N MET A 1 64.30 -58.45 56.28
CA MET A 1 63.98 -57.30 55.40
C MET A 1 62.46 -57.03 55.40
N GLU A 2 61.76 -57.22 56.51
CA GLU A 2 60.29 -57.28 56.57
C GLU A 2 59.56 -55.91 56.52
N ASP A 3 60.29 -54.79 56.43
CA ASP A 3 59.71 -53.45 56.50
C ASP A 3 59.77 -52.68 55.16
N PHE A 4 60.45 -53.19 54.12
CA PHE A 4 60.56 -52.49 52.83
C PHE A 4 59.35 -52.76 51.94
N LYS A 5 58.78 -51.69 51.37
CA LYS A 5 57.72 -51.75 50.36
C LYS A 5 58.27 -51.37 48.99
N GLU A 6 57.59 -51.83 47.95
CA GLU A 6 57.93 -51.50 46.57
C GLU A 6 58.06 -49.98 46.38
N GLY A 7 59.15 -49.53 45.75
CA GLY A 7 59.45 -48.12 45.52
C GLY A 7 60.24 -47.41 46.63
N MET A 8 60.51 -48.05 47.78
CA MET A 8 61.34 -47.46 48.82
C MET A 8 62.81 -47.34 48.39
N ILE A 9 63.48 -46.24 48.74
CA ILE A 9 64.91 -46.05 48.45
C ILE A 9 65.74 -46.88 49.42
N VAL A 10 66.55 -47.80 48.90
CA VAL A 10 67.45 -48.66 49.71
C VAL A 10 68.90 -48.22 49.64
N ARG A 11 69.29 -47.53 48.56
CA ARG A 11 70.65 -47.04 48.36
C ARG A 11 70.66 -45.77 47.52
N ILE A 12 71.50 -44.82 47.93
CA ILE A 12 71.78 -43.60 47.19
C ILE A 12 73.29 -43.49 47.05
N PHE A 13 73.79 -43.49 45.82
CA PHE A 13 75.21 -43.32 45.53
C PHE A 13 75.39 -42.11 44.62
N CYS A 14 76.32 -41.22 44.97
CA CYS A 14 76.67 -40.06 44.15
C CYS A 14 78.18 -39.95 44.02
N GLU A 15 78.65 -39.67 42.80
CA GLU A 15 80.06 -39.50 42.46
C GLU A 15 80.22 -38.20 41.65
N ASP A 16 81.19 -37.39 42.05
CA ASP A 16 81.48 -36.07 41.49
C ASP A 16 80.24 -35.16 41.31
N PHE A 17 79.36 -35.19 42.31
CA PHE A 17 78.10 -34.43 42.34
C PHE A 17 78.18 -33.28 43.35
N LEU A 18 78.12 -32.04 42.87
CA LEU A 18 78.21 -30.81 43.68
C LEU A 18 79.39 -30.82 44.68
N THR A 19 79.11 -31.02 45.96
CA THR A 19 80.10 -31.04 47.05
C THR A 19 80.68 -32.43 47.29
N TYR A 20 80.09 -33.48 46.72
CA TYR A 20 80.48 -34.87 46.93
C TYR A 20 81.47 -35.33 45.87
N LYS A 21 82.66 -35.77 46.32
CA LYS A 21 83.56 -36.57 45.47
C LYS A 21 82.98 -37.98 45.29
N SER A 22 82.64 -38.63 46.38
CA SER A 22 81.90 -39.89 46.42
C SER A 22 81.15 -39.98 47.73
N ILE A 23 79.89 -40.39 47.69
CA ILE A 23 79.07 -40.65 48.88
C ILE A 23 78.11 -41.81 48.59
N GLU A 24 77.95 -42.68 49.57
CA GLU A 24 76.99 -43.78 49.52
C GLU A 24 76.19 -43.80 50.82
N CYS A 25 74.87 -43.81 50.71
CA CYS A 25 73.93 -43.81 51.80
C CYS A 25 72.97 -44.99 51.68
N HIS A 26 72.64 -45.63 52.80
CA HIS A 26 71.69 -46.74 52.87
C HIS A 26 70.53 -46.37 53.81
N PRO A 27 69.45 -45.77 53.28
CA PRO A 27 68.30 -45.39 54.09
C PRO A 27 67.60 -46.61 54.72
N CYS A 28 67.02 -46.42 55.91
CA CYS A 28 66.11 -47.36 56.54
C CYS A 28 64.68 -47.20 55.98
N ALA A 29 63.82 -48.21 56.18
CA ALA A 29 62.48 -48.25 55.56
C ALA A 29 61.49 -47.15 56.02
N LYS A 30 61.76 -46.47 57.14
CA LYS A 30 60.83 -45.51 57.77
C LYS A 30 61.45 -44.10 57.78
N LEU A 31 61.71 -43.57 58.96
CA LEU A 31 62.26 -42.22 59.12
C LEU A 31 63.77 -42.21 58.93
N ASN A 32 64.25 -41.33 58.05
CA ASN A 32 65.67 -41.07 57.84
C ASN A 32 65.93 -39.58 58.07
N MET A 33 66.98 -39.26 58.84
CA MET A 33 67.34 -37.88 59.15
C MET A 33 68.75 -37.58 58.67
N ILE A 34 68.89 -36.62 57.74
CA ILE A 34 70.18 -36.16 57.22
C ILE A 34 70.61 -34.92 58.02
N VAL A 35 71.61 -35.06 58.86
CA VAL A 35 72.10 -34.00 59.76
C VAL A 35 73.52 -33.60 59.39
N GLY A 36 73.82 -32.31 59.52
CA GLY A 36 75.17 -31.79 59.31
C GLY A 36 75.21 -30.26 59.33
N PRO A 37 76.39 -29.66 59.52
CA PRO A 37 76.60 -28.22 59.39
C PRO A 37 76.15 -27.65 58.03
N ASN A 38 76.00 -26.33 57.93
CA ASN A 38 75.69 -25.68 56.66
C ASN A 38 76.84 -25.88 55.65
N GLY A 39 76.51 -26.05 54.38
CA GLY A 39 77.50 -26.29 53.31
C GLY A 39 77.98 -27.74 53.16
N THR A 40 77.58 -28.68 54.04
CA THR A 40 77.99 -30.10 53.98
C THR A 40 77.28 -30.94 52.92
N GLY A 41 76.40 -30.33 52.12
CA GLY A 41 75.72 -31.01 51.00
C GLY A 41 74.38 -31.65 51.33
N LYS A 42 73.78 -31.43 52.51
CA LYS A 42 72.45 -31.97 52.88
C LYS A 42 71.40 -31.81 51.76
N SER A 43 71.18 -30.57 51.30
CA SER A 43 70.26 -30.28 50.20
C SER A 43 70.78 -30.81 48.86
N SER A 44 72.09 -30.97 48.70
CA SER A 44 72.67 -31.62 47.51
C SER A 44 72.27 -33.10 47.45
N LEU A 45 72.30 -33.85 48.55
CA LEU A 45 71.86 -35.25 48.57
C LEU A 45 70.38 -35.38 48.19
N VAL A 46 69.54 -34.50 48.74
CA VAL A 46 68.11 -34.43 48.40
C VAL A 46 67.89 -34.11 46.91
N ASN A 47 68.67 -33.17 46.35
CA ASN A 47 68.63 -32.85 44.92
C ASN A 47 69.10 -34.03 44.06
N ALA A 48 70.07 -34.82 44.55
CA ALA A 48 70.53 -36.00 43.84
C ALA A 48 69.42 -37.06 43.72
N ILE A 49 68.62 -37.26 44.76
CA ILE A 49 67.46 -38.18 44.72
C ILE A 49 66.49 -37.74 43.61
N VAL A 50 66.10 -36.47 43.59
CA VAL A 50 65.18 -35.94 42.57
C VAL A 50 65.75 -36.07 41.16
N LEU A 51 67.00 -35.65 40.95
CA LEU A 51 67.64 -35.77 39.64
C LEU A 51 67.85 -37.23 39.24
N GLY A 52 68.16 -38.12 40.18
CA GLY A 52 68.35 -39.55 39.94
C GLY A 52 67.07 -40.28 39.57
N LEU A 53 65.91 -39.78 40.02
CA LEU A 53 64.58 -40.36 39.76
C LEU A 53 63.85 -39.67 38.59
N GLY A 54 64.56 -38.95 37.70
CA GLY A 54 63.95 -38.34 36.52
C GLY A 54 63.33 -36.94 36.74
N GLY A 55 63.44 -36.39 37.94
CA GLY A 55 62.86 -35.09 38.27
C GLY A 55 63.47 -33.95 37.45
N LYS A 56 62.62 -32.98 37.09
CA LYS A 56 63.05 -31.82 36.29
C LYS A 56 63.87 -30.86 37.13
N ILE A 57 64.89 -30.26 36.52
CA ILE A 57 65.77 -29.27 37.16
C ILE A 57 64.96 -28.11 37.75
N ASN A 58 63.90 -27.71 37.05
CA ASN A 58 63.02 -26.65 37.52
C ASN A 58 62.49 -26.98 38.92
N VAL A 59 62.04 -28.21 39.18
CA VAL A 59 61.45 -28.61 40.47
C VAL A 59 62.39 -28.35 41.64
N ILE A 60 63.70 -28.48 41.44
CA ILE A 60 64.70 -28.23 42.48
C ILE A 60 64.88 -26.72 42.73
N GLY A 61 64.77 -25.89 41.69
CA GLY A 61 64.83 -24.43 41.80
C GLY A 61 66.23 -23.82 41.96
N ARG A 62 67.27 -24.64 42.11
CA ARG A 62 68.64 -24.20 42.46
C ARG A 62 69.50 -23.73 41.27
N ALA A 63 69.34 -24.32 40.10
CA ALA A 63 70.12 -24.00 38.90
C ALA A 63 69.30 -24.22 37.63
N LYS A 64 69.71 -23.63 36.50
CA LYS A 64 68.98 -23.74 35.21
C LYS A 64 69.49 -24.87 34.30
N GLN A 65 70.68 -25.40 34.55
CA GLN A 65 71.33 -26.41 33.71
C GLN A 65 71.84 -27.58 34.56
N LEU A 66 71.92 -28.75 33.93
CA LEU A 66 72.37 -29.99 34.59
C LEU A 66 73.88 -29.96 34.88
N SER A 67 74.67 -29.34 34.00
CA SER A 67 76.11 -29.12 34.16
C SER A 67 76.48 -28.44 35.48
N ALA A 68 75.62 -27.57 36.01
CA ALA A 68 75.83 -26.87 37.28
C ALA A 68 75.85 -27.80 38.51
N TYR A 69 75.38 -29.04 38.36
CA TYR A 69 75.40 -30.05 39.41
C TYR A 69 76.66 -30.93 39.39
N VAL A 70 77.53 -30.77 38.38
CA VAL A 70 78.83 -31.45 38.35
C VAL A 70 79.77 -30.80 39.37
N ARG A 71 80.51 -31.60 40.12
CA ARG A 71 81.52 -31.12 41.08
C ARG A 71 82.56 -30.27 40.35
N ARG A 72 82.93 -29.13 40.94
CA ARG A 72 83.92 -28.22 40.36
C ARG A 72 85.24 -28.97 40.13
N GLY A 73 85.80 -28.84 38.92
CA GLY A 73 87.03 -29.50 38.50
C GLY A 73 86.84 -30.90 37.92
N CYS A 74 85.61 -31.42 37.88
CA CYS A 74 85.29 -32.71 37.27
C CYS A 74 84.52 -32.52 35.95
N GLN A 75 84.60 -33.51 35.06
CA GLN A 75 83.95 -33.48 33.74
C GLN A 75 82.58 -34.16 33.73
N THR A 76 82.36 -35.07 34.68
CA THR A 76 81.19 -35.94 34.74
C THR A 76 80.70 -36.05 36.17
N ALA A 77 79.39 -36.24 36.34
CA ALA A 77 78.77 -36.61 37.59
C ALA A 77 77.90 -37.85 37.40
N LYS A 78 77.78 -38.65 38.44
CA LYS A 78 77.00 -39.88 38.46
C LYS A 78 76.13 -39.94 39.69
N ILE A 79 74.86 -40.31 39.48
CA ILE A 79 73.88 -40.53 40.54
C ILE A 79 73.31 -41.92 40.33
N GLN A 80 73.24 -42.72 41.38
CA GLN A 80 72.55 -43.98 41.42
C GLN A 80 71.54 -43.98 42.57
N VAL A 81 70.30 -44.33 42.26
CA VAL A 81 69.25 -44.52 43.26
C VAL A 81 68.71 -45.93 43.07
N GLU A 82 68.78 -46.71 44.14
CA GLU A 82 68.24 -48.07 44.18
C GLU A 82 66.91 -48.07 44.89
N LEU A 83 65.90 -48.61 44.22
CA LEU A 83 64.53 -48.74 44.70
C LEU A 83 64.22 -50.20 44.97
N TYR A 84 63.65 -50.49 46.14
CA TYR A 84 63.18 -51.81 46.52
C TYR A 84 62.09 -52.28 45.56
N SER A 85 62.24 -53.50 45.05
CA SER A 85 61.24 -54.16 44.20
C SER A 85 61.48 -55.66 44.22
N GLU A 86 60.42 -56.46 44.07
CA GLU A 86 60.49 -57.91 44.01
C GLU A 86 60.20 -58.40 42.56
N PRO A 87 60.95 -59.38 42.04
CA PRO A 87 62.01 -60.17 42.69
C PRO A 87 63.39 -59.50 42.70
N ARG A 88 63.55 -58.33 42.06
CA ARG A 88 64.83 -57.62 41.95
C ARG A 88 64.63 -56.12 42.04
N ASN A 89 65.46 -55.47 42.87
CA ASN A 89 65.53 -54.02 43.00
C ASN A 89 65.79 -53.34 41.66
N TYR A 90 65.27 -52.12 41.51
CA TYR A 90 65.57 -51.25 40.38
C TYR A 90 66.72 -50.32 40.74
N VAL A 91 67.85 -50.45 40.04
CA VAL A 91 69.00 -49.54 40.14
C VAL A 91 68.92 -48.54 39.00
N ILE A 92 68.48 -47.32 39.30
CA ILE A 92 68.42 -46.23 38.33
C ILE A 92 69.74 -45.46 38.40
N CYS A 93 70.44 -45.36 37.28
CA CYS A 93 71.70 -44.64 37.17
C CYS A 93 71.55 -43.50 36.15
N ARG A 94 71.95 -42.30 36.56
CA ARG A 94 72.04 -41.13 35.70
C ARG A 94 73.48 -40.67 35.65
N THR A 95 74.04 -40.49 34.46
CA THR A 95 75.33 -39.82 34.29
C THR A 95 75.18 -38.61 33.40
N PHE A 96 75.86 -37.53 33.76
CA PHE A 96 75.82 -36.32 32.98
C PHE A 96 77.15 -35.57 33.02
N THR A 97 77.40 -34.81 31.97
CA THR A 97 78.67 -34.10 31.77
C THR A 97 78.50 -32.59 31.79
N VAL A 98 79.61 -31.87 31.92
CA VAL A 98 79.64 -30.40 31.80
C VAL A 98 79.15 -29.92 30.43
N ASP A 99 79.30 -30.75 29.39
CA ASP A 99 78.77 -30.52 28.03
C ASP A 99 77.25 -30.77 27.91
N ASN A 100 76.55 -30.96 29.03
CA ASN A 100 75.12 -31.30 29.08
C ASN A 100 74.74 -32.61 28.38
N ARG A 101 75.68 -33.54 28.14
CA ARG A 101 75.33 -34.92 27.79
C ARG A 101 74.69 -35.58 29.01
N ASN A 102 73.60 -36.31 28.80
CA ASN A 102 72.81 -36.93 29.87
C ASN A 102 72.36 -38.32 29.43
N ASN A 103 72.78 -39.34 30.16
CA ASN A 103 72.52 -40.73 29.84
C ASN A 103 71.86 -41.41 31.04
N TRP A 104 71.01 -42.40 30.75
CA TRP A 104 70.21 -43.11 31.74
C TRP A 104 70.39 -44.61 31.61
N TRP A 105 70.43 -45.28 32.75
CA TRP A 105 70.45 -46.73 32.82
C TRP A 105 69.51 -47.24 33.90
N ILE A 106 68.89 -48.39 33.66
CA ILE A 106 68.14 -49.15 34.66
C ILE A 106 68.75 -50.54 34.72
N ASN A 107 69.19 -50.98 35.89
CA ASN A 107 69.80 -52.30 36.11
C ASN A 107 71.01 -52.61 35.20
N GLY A 108 71.71 -51.58 34.72
CA GLY A 108 72.88 -51.69 33.84
C GLY A 108 72.57 -51.54 32.35
N GLU A 109 71.29 -51.55 31.95
CA GLU A 109 70.88 -51.37 30.55
C GLU A 109 70.63 -49.90 30.23
N HIS A 110 71.08 -49.45 29.06
CA HIS A 110 70.87 -48.07 28.62
C HIS A 110 69.40 -47.84 28.23
N VAL A 111 68.78 -46.81 28.80
CA VAL A 111 67.36 -46.50 28.61
C VAL A 111 67.13 -45.03 28.29
N SER A 112 65.93 -44.72 27.80
CA SER A 112 65.45 -43.35 27.63
C SER A 112 64.86 -42.78 28.93
N LEU A 113 64.81 -41.45 29.04
CA LEU A 113 64.13 -40.77 30.16
C LEU A 113 62.66 -41.21 30.31
N LYS A 114 61.94 -41.42 29.20
CA LYS A 114 60.54 -41.86 29.22
C LYS A 114 60.35 -43.20 29.92
N GLN A 115 61.30 -44.12 29.76
CA GLN A 115 61.25 -45.43 30.43
C GLN A 115 61.48 -45.28 31.94
N VAL A 116 62.40 -44.39 32.34
CA VAL A 116 62.60 -44.03 33.76
C VAL A 116 61.34 -43.41 34.34
N GLU A 117 60.74 -42.42 33.66
CA GLU A 117 59.48 -41.79 34.09
C GLU A 117 58.33 -42.80 34.22
N THR A 118 58.24 -43.77 33.30
CA THR A 118 57.23 -44.84 33.36
C THR A 118 57.43 -45.74 34.57
N LEU A 119 58.68 -46.12 34.87
CA LEU A 119 59.01 -46.92 36.05
C LEU A 119 58.68 -46.17 37.35
N ILE A 120 59.08 -44.91 37.43
CA ILE A 120 58.84 -44.03 38.59
C ILE A 120 57.34 -43.81 38.82
N LYS A 121 56.56 -43.63 37.75
CA LYS A 121 55.10 -43.55 37.80
C LYS A 121 54.47 -44.86 38.27
N LYS A 122 54.97 -46.02 37.81
CA LYS A 122 54.52 -47.35 38.27
C LYS A 122 54.71 -47.52 39.78
N LEU A 123 55.82 -47.03 40.32
CA LEU A 123 56.14 -47.07 41.74
C LEU A 123 55.44 -45.96 42.56
N ASN A 124 54.59 -45.16 41.91
CA ASN A 124 53.87 -44.03 42.50
C ASN A 124 54.77 -42.99 43.19
N ILE A 125 55.96 -42.78 42.64
CA ILE A 125 56.91 -41.78 43.12
C ILE A 125 56.75 -40.52 42.28
N GLN A 126 56.30 -39.42 42.89
CA GLN A 126 56.02 -38.16 42.20
C GLN A 126 57.01 -37.07 42.63
N VAL A 127 58.19 -37.10 42.02
CA VAL A 127 59.25 -36.12 42.29
C VAL A 127 58.88 -34.68 41.89
N ASP A 128 57.95 -34.51 40.95
CA ASP A 128 57.48 -33.20 40.49
C ASP A 128 56.34 -32.63 41.38
N ASN A 129 55.79 -33.41 42.30
CA ASN A 129 54.67 -33.00 43.17
C ASN A 129 55.19 -32.44 44.49
N LEU A 130 54.95 -31.15 44.74
CA LEU A 130 55.41 -30.45 45.95
C LEU A 130 54.85 -31.00 47.26
N CYS A 131 53.73 -31.75 47.21
CA CYS A 131 53.17 -32.43 48.38
C CYS A 131 53.95 -33.69 48.80
N GLN A 132 54.68 -34.34 47.88
CA GLN A 132 55.53 -35.50 48.17
C GLN A 132 57.00 -35.10 48.33
N PHE A 133 57.43 -34.11 47.55
CA PHE A 133 58.79 -33.59 47.58
C PHE A 133 58.79 -32.07 47.77
N LEU A 134 59.26 -31.59 48.92
CA LEU A 134 59.35 -30.16 49.20
C LEU A 134 60.82 -29.70 49.18
N PRO A 135 61.31 -29.10 48.09
CA PRO A 135 62.66 -28.57 48.04
C PRO A 135 62.76 -27.29 48.87
N GLN A 136 63.90 -27.10 49.51
CA GLN A 136 64.20 -25.94 50.36
C GLN A 136 63.95 -24.61 49.63
N ASP A 137 64.30 -24.52 48.35
CA ASP A 137 64.18 -23.30 47.56
C ASP A 137 62.75 -23.03 47.04
N ARG A 138 61.82 -24.00 47.15
CA ARG A 138 60.42 -23.86 46.67
C ARG A 138 59.35 -24.00 47.76
N VAL A 139 59.74 -23.88 49.03
CA VAL A 139 58.77 -23.89 50.14
C VAL A 139 57.71 -22.80 49.98
N GLN A 140 58.09 -21.64 49.42
CA GLN A 140 57.15 -20.56 49.14
C GLN A 140 56.12 -20.90 48.05
N ASP A 141 56.51 -21.71 47.05
CA ASP A 141 55.61 -22.10 45.96
C ASP A 141 54.50 -23.01 46.47
N PHE A 142 54.83 -23.89 47.42
CA PHE A 142 53.84 -24.71 48.12
C PHE A 142 52.83 -23.85 48.89
N ALA A 143 53.31 -22.83 49.62
CA ALA A 143 52.43 -21.94 50.39
C ALA A 143 51.54 -21.04 49.51
N LYS A 144 51.91 -20.83 48.24
CA LYS A 144 51.13 -20.04 47.26
C LYS A 144 50.07 -20.86 46.52
N MET A 145 50.07 -22.18 46.65
CA MET A 145 49.08 -23.03 45.97
C MET A 145 47.67 -22.70 46.42
N ASP A 146 46.74 -22.66 45.47
CA ASP A 146 45.34 -22.51 45.82
C ASP A 146 44.77 -23.82 46.40
N SER A 147 43.60 -23.75 47.04
CA SER A 147 42.97 -24.92 47.66
C SER A 147 42.64 -26.04 46.67
N LYS A 148 42.45 -25.73 45.39
CA LYS A 148 42.14 -26.73 44.35
C LYS A 148 43.40 -27.48 43.92
N GLN A 149 44.50 -26.76 43.71
CA GLN A 149 45.82 -27.30 43.42
C GLN A 149 46.33 -28.15 44.57
N LEU A 150 46.14 -27.71 45.82
CA LEU A 150 46.46 -28.50 47.00
C LEU A 150 45.67 -29.80 47.03
N LEU A 151 44.36 -29.76 46.75
CA LEU A 151 43.53 -30.96 46.66
C LEU A 151 44.03 -31.90 45.55
N GLU A 152 44.26 -31.39 44.34
CA GLU A 152 44.73 -32.19 43.21
C GLU A 152 46.08 -32.84 43.49
N ASN A 153 47.03 -32.09 44.03
CA ASN A 153 48.36 -32.60 44.35
C ASN A 153 48.30 -33.62 45.48
N THR A 154 47.43 -33.40 46.48
CA THR A 154 47.20 -34.36 47.57
C THR A 154 46.55 -35.64 47.06
N LEU A 155 45.53 -35.54 46.20
CA LEU A 155 44.89 -36.69 45.58
C LEU A 155 45.86 -37.48 44.72
N LYS A 156 46.75 -36.82 43.99
CA LYS A 156 47.80 -37.51 43.23
C LYS A 156 48.78 -38.24 44.16
N THR A 157 49.18 -37.65 45.28
CA THR A 157 50.15 -38.27 46.20
C THR A 157 49.56 -39.42 47.00
N VAL A 158 48.33 -39.26 47.52
CA VAL A 158 47.73 -40.15 48.52
C VAL A 158 46.61 -41.01 47.93
N GLY A 159 45.92 -40.50 46.91
CA GLY A 159 44.81 -41.19 46.28
C GLY A 159 45.26 -42.39 45.45
N SER A 160 44.37 -43.38 45.32
CA SER A 160 44.55 -44.44 44.34
C SER A 160 44.47 -43.87 42.92
N THR A 161 45.10 -44.55 41.97
CA THR A 161 45.06 -44.18 40.55
C THR A 161 43.61 -44.03 40.08
N GLU A 162 42.72 -44.94 40.50
CA GLU A 162 41.28 -44.91 40.22
C GLU A 162 40.60 -43.62 40.68
N VAL A 163 40.92 -43.10 41.87
CA VAL A 163 40.31 -41.86 42.40
C VAL A 163 40.80 -40.65 41.61
N VAL A 164 42.06 -40.64 41.19
CA VAL A 164 42.62 -39.56 40.37
C VAL A 164 42.00 -39.56 38.97
N ASP A 165 41.83 -40.74 38.38
CA ASP A 165 41.21 -40.91 37.06
C ASP A 165 39.74 -40.49 37.12
N LEU A 166 38.97 -40.99 38.11
CA LEU A 166 37.58 -40.59 38.31
C LEU A 166 37.42 -39.07 38.50
N HIS A 167 38.31 -38.45 39.28
CA HIS A 167 38.28 -37.00 39.47
C HIS A 167 38.58 -36.24 38.18
N THR A 168 39.41 -36.80 37.30
CA THR A 168 39.74 -36.23 36.00
C THR A 168 38.55 -36.37 35.05
N ASP A 169 37.94 -37.55 34.98
CA ASP A 169 36.73 -37.81 34.18
C ASP A 169 35.59 -36.88 34.60
N LEU A 170 35.38 -36.67 35.91
CA LEU A 170 34.37 -35.75 36.42
C LEU A 170 34.59 -34.30 35.97
N LYS A 171 35.85 -33.87 35.84
CA LYS A 171 36.18 -32.53 35.32
C LYS A 171 35.82 -32.42 33.84
N GLU A 172 36.18 -33.42 33.05
CA GLU A 172 35.86 -33.47 31.62
C GLU A 172 34.35 -33.47 31.38
N LEU A 173 33.61 -34.31 32.11
CA LEU A 173 32.15 -34.35 32.07
C LEU A 173 31.52 -32.99 32.43
N ARG A 174 32.05 -32.30 33.44
CA ARG A 174 31.56 -30.96 33.81
C ARG A 174 31.83 -29.93 32.71
N GLU A 175 32.97 -29.99 32.04
CA GLU A 175 33.25 -29.11 30.90
C GLU A 175 32.32 -29.39 29.72
N GLU A 176 32.03 -30.66 29.43
CA GLU A 176 31.09 -31.06 28.39
C GLU A 176 29.67 -30.59 28.69
N GLU A 177 29.21 -30.77 29.94
CA GLU A 177 27.90 -30.29 30.40
C GLU A 177 27.76 -28.78 30.18
N LEU A 178 28.79 -27.99 30.53
CA LEU A 178 28.79 -26.54 30.32
C LEU A 178 28.71 -26.19 28.81
N LYS A 179 29.48 -26.87 27.96
CA LYS A 179 29.46 -26.66 26.50
C LYS A 179 28.09 -27.01 25.91
N LEU A 180 27.47 -28.10 26.36
CA LEU A 180 26.12 -28.52 25.95
C LEU A 180 25.06 -27.53 26.45
N GLY A 181 25.20 -27.01 27.66
CA GLY A 181 24.32 -25.99 28.22
C GLY A 181 24.29 -24.72 27.36
N VAL A 182 25.45 -24.24 26.92
CA VAL A 182 25.55 -23.09 26.00
C VAL A 182 24.84 -23.37 24.68
N LYS A 183 25.14 -24.50 24.02
CA LYS A 183 24.49 -24.90 22.75
C LYS A 183 22.98 -25.04 22.87
N THR A 184 22.51 -25.59 24.00
CA THR A 184 21.09 -25.75 24.27
C THR A 184 20.40 -24.39 24.40
N ASN A 185 21.03 -23.45 25.10
CA ASN A 185 20.49 -22.10 25.24
C ASN A 185 20.44 -21.35 23.90
N GLU A 186 21.46 -21.50 23.05
CA GLU A 186 21.48 -20.95 21.69
C GLU A 186 20.34 -21.53 20.83
N LYS A 187 20.18 -22.85 20.80
CA LYS A 187 19.07 -23.50 20.09
C LYS A 187 17.71 -23.06 20.62
N ARG A 188 17.58 -22.85 21.94
CA ARG A 188 16.34 -22.36 22.55
C ARG A 188 16.00 -20.95 22.07
N LYS A 189 16.99 -20.05 21.99
CA LYS A 189 16.82 -18.70 21.42
C LYS A 189 16.45 -18.74 19.94
N GLN A 190 17.09 -19.61 19.16
CA GLN A 190 16.74 -19.81 17.74
C GLN A 190 15.30 -20.29 17.59
N LEU A 191 14.88 -21.29 18.37
CA LEU A 191 13.51 -21.80 18.36
C LEU A 191 12.49 -20.70 18.67
N GLU A 192 12.73 -19.84 19.67
CA GLU A 192 11.85 -18.71 19.94
C GLU A 192 11.78 -17.71 18.79
N SER A 193 12.91 -17.45 18.12
CA SER A 193 12.94 -16.55 16.97
C SER A 193 12.13 -17.11 15.78
N GLU A 194 12.24 -18.41 15.50
CA GLU A 194 11.49 -19.09 14.44
C GLU A 194 9.99 -19.15 14.77
N LYS A 195 9.62 -19.43 16.03
CA LYS A 195 8.22 -19.36 16.48
C LYS A 195 7.61 -17.97 16.25
N LYS A 196 8.36 -16.90 16.54
CA LYS A 196 7.91 -15.52 16.26
C LYS A 196 7.75 -15.25 14.77
N LYS A 197 8.61 -15.80 13.92
CA LYS A 197 8.47 -15.70 12.45
C LYS A 197 7.23 -16.43 11.96
N ILE A 198 6.99 -17.66 12.43
CA ILE A 198 5.81 -18.44 12.08
C ILE A 198 4.54 -17.67 12.44
N ALA A 199 4.43 -17.14 13.65
CA ALA A 199 3.25 -16.37 14.08
C ALA A 199 2.99 -15.12 13.18
N ARG A 200 4.04 -14.46 12.70
CA ARG A 200 3.92 -13.34 11.75
C ARG A 200 3.42 -13.81 10.39
N LEU A 201 4.02 -14.87 9.85
CA LEU A 201 3.63 -15.45 8.56
C LEU A 201 2.20 -15.98 8.59
N GLU A 202 1.75 -16.59 9.69
CA GLU A 202 0.36 -17.04 9.86
C GLU A 202 -0.62 -15.86 9.75
N THR A 203 -0.27 -14.71 10.32
CA THR A 203 -1.09 -13.48 10.22
C THR A 203 -1.15 -12.97 8.78
N GLU A 204 -0.02 -12.97 8.07
CA GLU A 204 0.05 -12.57 6.65
C GLU A 204 -0.75 -13.52 5.74
N VAL A 205 -0.64 -14.83 5.96
CA VAL A 205 -1.39 -15.84 5.22
C VAL A 205 -2.89 -15.67 5.44
N GLN A 206 -3.31 -15.38 6.67
CA GLN A 206 -4.72 -15.14 6.97
C GLN A 206 -5.25 -13.90 6.25
N ALA A 207 -4.50 -12.80 6.24
CA ALA A 207 -4.87 -11.58 5.51
C ALA A 207 -4.97 -11.82 3.99
N ILE A 208 -4.09 -12.64 3.41
CA ILE A 208 -4.16 -13.02 1.99
C ILE A 208 -5.42 -13.83 1.70
N LYS A 209 -5.77 -14.80 2.56
CA LYS A 209 -7.00 -15.59 2.39
C LYS A 209 -8.25 -14.71 2.44
N GLU A 210 -8.34 -13.80 3.42
CA GLU A 210 -9.46 -12.85 3.52
C GLU A 210 -9.57 -11.95 2.30
N ARG A 211 -8.42 -11.49 1.76
CA ARG A 211 -8.38 -10.73 0.51
C ARG A 211 -8.89 -11.55 -0.67
N GLU A 212 -8.50 -12.81 -0.79
CA GLU A 212 -8.99 -13.70 -1.87
C GLU A 212 -10.50 -13.92 -1.78
N GLU A 213 -11.05 -14.13 -0.59
CA GLU A 213 -12.49 -14.26 -0.38
C GLU A 213 -13.24 -12.98 -0.74
N THR A 214 -12.71 -11.83 -0.33
CA THR A 214 -13.27 -10.51 -0.68
C THR A 214 -13.27 -10.31 -2.19
N LEU A 215 -12.18 -10.66 -2.88
CA LEU A 215 -12.09 -10.56 -4.35
C LEU A 215 -13.09 -11.49 -5.05
N LYS A 216 -13.33 -12.70 -4.52
CA LYS A 216 -14.39 -13.58 -5.02
C LYS A 216 -15.78 -12.96 -4.85
N ALA A 217 -16.03 -12.35 -3.69
CA ALA A 217 -17.29 -11.67 -3.42
C ALA A 217 -17.50 -10.46 -4.35
N VAL A 218 -16.48 -9.64 -4.58
CA VAL A 218 -16.53 -8.51 -5.52
C VAL A 218 -16.89 -8.99 -6.93
N LYS A 219 -16.21 -10.01 -7.45
CA LYS A 219 -16.53 -10.60 -8.77
C LYS A 219 -17.98 -11.11 -8.84
N MET A 220 -18.51 -11.67 -7.75
CA MET A 220 -19.90 -12.13 -7.68
C MET A 220 -20.88 -10.95 -7.71
N VAL A 221 -20.57 -9.86 -6.99
CA VAL A 221 -21.39 -8.64 -6.98
C VAL A 221 -21.37 -7.94 -8.34
N GLU A 222 -20.23 -7.89 -9.02
CA GLU A 222 -20.13 -7.36 -10.39
C GLU A 222 -21.03 -8.12 -11.37
N LYS A 223 -21.02 -9.47 -11.30
CA LYS A 223 -21.94 -10.30 -12.09
C LYS A 223 -23.40 -10.02 -11.76
N LYS A 224 -23.74 -9.90 -10.47
CA LYS A 224 -25.10 -9.55 -10.02
C LYS A 224 -25.52 -8.16 -10.51
N LYS A 225 -24.62 -7.18 -10.47
CA LYS A 225 -24.88 -5.83 -11.00
C LYS A 225 -25.25 -5.88 -12.48
N ALA A 226 -24.44 -6.56 -13.30
CA ALA A 226 -24.74 -6.73 -14.72
C ALA A 226 -26.09 -7.44 -14.96
N TRP A 227 -26.43 -8.42 -14.13
CA TRP A 227 -27.73 -9.10 -14.19
C TRP A 227 -28.91 -8.18 -13.82
N VAL A 228 -28.76 -7.35 -12.80
CA VAL A 228 -29.78 -6.36 -12.42
C VAL A 228 -29.97 -5.33 -13.52
N GLU A 229 -28.88 -4.80 -14.09
CA GLU A 229 -28.93 -3.87 -15.23
C GLU A 229 -29.63 -4.50 -16.44
N PHE A 230 -29.34 -5.77 -16.74
CA PHE A 230 -30.04 -6.52 -17.78
C PHE A 230 -31.54 -6.64 -17.50
N ASN A 231 -31.93 -7.02 -16.27
CA ASN A 231 -33.33 -7.13 -15.87
C ASN A 231 -34.08 -5.80 -15.96
N ASP A 232 -33.45 -4.69 -15.56
CA ASP A 232 -34.03 -3.35 -15.66
C ASP A 232 -34.25 -2.96 -17.13
N ILE A 233 -33.29 -3.24 -18.00
CA ILE A 233 -33.43 -3.04 -19.45
C ILE A 233 -34.54 -3.92 -20.02
N GLU A 234 -34.63 -5.19 -19.61
CA GLU A 234 -35.67 -6.12 -20.08
C GLU A 234 -37.07 -5.67 -19.63
N LYS A 235 -37.19 -5.18 -18.40
CA LYS A 235 -38.44 -4.62 -17.87
C LYS A 235 -38.86 -3.37 -18.63
N ARG A 236 -37.94 -2.41 -18.83
CA ARG A 236 -38.19 -1.22 -19.67
C ARG A 236 -38.57 -1.60 -21.10
N LYS A 237 -37.91 -2.60 -21.69
CA LYS A 237 -38.25 -3.11 -23.02
C LYS A 237 -39.68 -3.64 -23.06
N LYS A 238 -40.12 -4.40 -22.05
CA LYS A 238 -41.51 -4.89 -21.95
C LYS A 238 -42.51 -3.75 -21.83
N GLU A 239 -42.22 -2.74 -20.99
CA GLU A 239 -43.06 -1.54 -20.84
C GLU A 239 -43.20 -0.78 -22.16
N VAL A 240 -42.08 -0.51 -22.85
CA VAL A 240 -42.08 0.16 -24.16
C VAL A 240 -42.81 -0.65 -25.23
N LEU A 241 -42.69 -1.98 -25.22
CA LEU A 241 -43.43 -2.84 -26.16
C LEU A 241 -44.94 -2.82 -25.89
N LEU A 242 -45.36 -2.80 -24.63
CA LEU A 242 -46.76 -2.64 -24.23
C LEU A 242 -47.31 -1.30 -24.70
N ASP A 243 -46.60 -0.21 -24.47
CA ASP A 243 -47.03 1.12 -24.90
C ASP A 243 -47.05 1.25 -26.42
N ARG A 244 -46.05 0.68 -27.12
CA ARG A 244 -46.07 0.58 -28.59
C ARG A 244 -47.31 -0.15 -29.09
N ASN A 245 -47.67 -1.27 -28.47
CA ASN A 245 -48.85 -2.04 -28.87
C ASN A 245 -50.16 -1.26 -28.64
N LYS A 246 -50.29 -0.55 -27.51
CA LYS A 246 -51.43 0.34 -27.26
C LYS A 246 -51.52 1.46 -28.31
N ILE A 247 -50.40 2.09 -28.64
CA ILE A 247 -50.35 3.13 -29.69
C ILE A 247 -50.71 2.55 -31.06
N LEU A 248 -50.26 1.33 -31.38
CA LEU A 248 -50.62 0.62 -32.61
C LEU A 248 -52.12 0.32 -32.67
N GLU A 249 -52.73 -0.08 -31.56
CA GLU A 249 -54.19 -0.26 -31.48
C GLU A 249 -54.92 1.05 -31.67
N LEU A 250 -54.56 2.11 -30.93
CA LEU A 250 -55.13 3.45 -31.09
C LEU A 250 -55.00 3.96 -32.52
N LYS A 251 -53.85 3.73 -33.17
CA LYS A 251 -53.64 4.05 -34.59
C LYS A 251 -54.61 3.27 -35.48
N LYS A 252 -54.78 1.96 -35.28
CA LYS A 252 -55.74 1.15 -36.06
C LYS A 252 -57.18 1.61 -35.86
N THR A 253 -57.55 2.01 -34.64
CA THR A 253 -58.89 2.54 -34.35
C THR A 253 -59.08 3.88 -35.04
N ALA A 254 -58.11 4.79 -34.93
CA ALA A 254 -58.15 6.08 -35.63
C ALA A 254 -58.19 5.92 -37.16
N GLU A 255 -57.46 4.96 -37.74
CA GLU A 255 -57.54 4.62 -39.17
C GLU A 255 -58.92 4.07 -39.56
N LYS A 256 -59.55 3.25 -38.68
CA LYS A 256 -60.94 2.79 -38.86
C LYS A 256 -61.96 3.92 -38.76
N ASP A 257 -61.74 4.86 -37.86
CA ASP A 257 -62.62 6.02 -37.68
C ASP A 257 -62.42 7.04 -38.81
N LEU A 258 -61.23 7.11 -39.42
CA LEU A 258 -60.96 7.95 -40.60
C LEU A 258 -61.64 7.42 -41.88
N LEU A 259 -61.80 6.10 -42.03
CA LEU A 259 -62.41 5.47 -43.21
C LEU A 259 -63.80 6.02 -43.60
N PRO A 260 -64.77 6.22 -42.68
CA PRO A 260 -66.05 6.84 -43.02
C PRO A 260 -65.89 8.32 -43.40
N TYR A 261 -65.02 9.08 -42.73
CA TYR A 261 -64.74 10.47 -43.09
C TYR A 261 -64.03 10.60 -44.44
N GLU A 262 -63.12 9.68 -44.79
CA GLU A 262 -62.50 9.63 -46.12
C GLU A 262 -63.53 9.34 -47.21
N LYS A 263 -64.48 8.42 -46.96
CA LYS A 263 -65.60 8.17 -47.87
C LYS A 263 -66.50 9.40 -48.01
N GLU A 264 -66.86 10.05 -46.91
CA GLU A 264 -67.70 11.25 -46.89
C GLU A 264 -67.02 12.43 -47.59
N ILE A 265 -65.71 12.62 -47.39
CA ILE A 265 -64.90 13.62 -48.12
C ILE A 265 -64.85 13.30 -49.61
N GLN A 266 -64.78 12.03 -50.00
CA GLN A 266 -64.74 11.63 -51.40
C GLN A 266 -66.10 11.81 -52.09
N GLU A 267 -67.20 11.46 -51.43
CA GLU A 267 -68.57 11.74 -51.88
C GLU A 267 -68.84 13.25 -51.96
N THR A 268 -68.35 14.02 -50.99
CA THR A 268 -68.45 15.49 -51.01
C THR A 268 -67.62 16.10 -52.15
N LYS A 269 -66.43 15.55 -52.45
CA LYS A 269 -65.63 15.97 -53.62
C LYS A 269 -66.31 15.62 -54.95
N GLU A 270 -66.98 14.48 -55.05
CA GLU A 270 -67.71 14.07 -56.25
C GLU A 270 -68.95 14.95 -56.48
N THR A 271 -69.71 15.23 -55.42
CA THR A 271 -70.84 16.18 -55.49
C THR A 271 -70.39 17.60 -55.80
N MET A 272 -69.28 18.07 -55.24
CA MET A 272 -68.70 19.38 -55.55
C MET A 272 -68.29 19.49 -57.03
N LYS A 273 -67.68 18.44 -57.62
CA LYS A 273 -67.39 18.37 -59.06
C LYS A 273 -68.65 18.40 -59.95
N LEU A 274 -69.74 17.78 -59.50
CA LEU A 274 -71.02 17.81 -60.21
C LEU A 274 -71.65 19.20 -60.18
N VAL A 275 -71.60 19.88 -59.02
CA VAL A 275 -72.05 21.27 -58.86
C VAL A 275 -71.21 22.23 -59.70
N GLU A 276 -69.88 22.09 -59.71
CA GLU A 276 -69.00 22.88 -60.59
C GLU A 276 -69.31 22.69 -62.08
N LYS A 277 -69.64 21.47 -62.51
CA LYS A 277 -70.08 21.19 -63.89
C LYS A 277 -71.43 21.85 -64.22
N SER A 278 -72.36 21.88 -63.28
CA SER A 278 -73.66 22.53 -63.45
C SER A 278 -73.55 24.06 -63.49
N ILE A 279 -72.74 24.65 -62.61
CA ILE A 279 -72.46 26.09 -62.61
C ILE A 279 -71.78 26.52 -63.92
N ASN A 280 -70.79 25.77 -64.40
CA ASN A 280 -70.14 26.06 -65.68
C ASN A 280 -71.09 25.93 -66.89
N LYS A 281 -72.12 25.09 -66.81
CA LYS A 281 -73.17 25.01 -67.84
C LYS A 281 -74.06 26.25 -67.84
N GLU A 282 -74.50 26.73 -66.68
CA GLU A 282 -75.34 27.93 -66.59
C GLU A 282 -74.60 29.22 -66.96
N ILE A 283 -73.32 29.35 -66.59
CA ILE A 283 -72.48 30.49 -66.99
C ILE A 283 -72.35 30.57 -68.52
N LYS A 284 -72.31 29.42 -69.21
CA LYS A 284 -72.24 29.36 -70.68
C LYS A 284 -73.56 29.80 -71.34
N ILE A 285 -74.70 29.41 -70.77
CA ILE A 285 -76.03 29.78 -71.27
C ILE A 285 -76.33 31.28 -71.01
N GLY A 286 -75.86 31.83 -69.88
CA GLY A 286 -75.96 33.26 -69.58
C GLY A 286 -75.14 34.14 -70.54
N GLY A 287 -73.95 33.70 -70.94
CA GLY A 287 -73.05 34.45 -71.82
C GLY A 287 -73.56 34.63 -73.26
N GLU A 288 -74.30 33.66 -73.80
CA GLU A 288 -74.81 33.71 -75.18
C GLU A 288 -76.02 34.64 -75.32
N ASN A 289 -76.91 34.71 -74.31
CA ASN A 289 -78.09 35.57 -74.32
C ASN A 289 -77.78 37.08 -74.18
N SER A 290 -76.72 37.46 -73.47
CA SER A 290 -76.34 38.87 -73.31
C SER A 290 -75.76 39.51 -74.58
N SER A 291 -75.28 38.72 -75.53
CA SER A 291 -74.67 39.22 -76.78
C SER A 291 -75.68 39.60 -77.87
N ALA A 292 -76.89 39.04 -77.83
CA ALA A 292 -77.98 39.34 -78.76
C ALA A 292 -78.76 40.62 -78.41
N MET A 293 -78.81 40.98 -77.11
CA MET A 293 -79.51 42.18 -76.61
C MET A 293 -78.76 43.49 -76.96
N ARG A 294 -77.42 43.45 -77.01
CA ARG A 294 -76.57 44.64 -77.25
C ARG A 294 -76.66 45.18 -78.69
N ARG A 295 -76.88 44.31 -79.70
CA ARG A 295 -76.98 44.73 -81.12
C ARG A 295 -78.30 45.41 -81.48
N LYS A 296 -79.37 45.21 -80.69
CA LYS A 296 -80.66 45.88 -80.90
C LYS A 296 -80.75 47.26 -80.23
N PHE A 297 -79.87 47.57 -79.27
CA PHE A 297 -79.87 48.84 -78.54
C PHE A 297 -79.18 49.97 -79.34
N ASP A 298 -78.12 49.65 -80.10
CA ASP A 298 -77.38 50.64 -80.91
C ASP A 298 -78.19 51.19 -82.11
N GLY A 299 -79.22 50.46 -82.57
CA GLY A 299 -80.12 50.91 -83.64
C GLY A 299 -81.19 51.92 -83.19
N VAL A 300 -81.56 51.91 -81.91
CA VAL A 300 -82.62 52.77 -81.34
C VAL A 300 -82.07 54.18 -81.01
N SER A 301 -80.79 54.27 -80.65
CA SER A 301 -80.14 55.56 -80.33
C SER A 301 -80.03 56.48 -81.56
N ASN A 302 -79.82 55.92 -82.76
CA ASN A 302 -79.60 56.71 -83.97
C ASN A 302 -80.89 57.36 -84.53
N THR A 303 -82.05 56.78 -84.22
CA THR A 303 -83.37 57.33 -84.56
C THR A 303 -83.82 58.43 -83.60
N ASP A 304 -83.35 58.43 -82.35
CA ASP A 304 -83.69 59.44 -81.34
C ASP A 304 -82.97 60.77 -81.61
N ASP A 305 -81.73 60.72 -82.11
CA ASP A 305 -80.94 61.90 -82.50
C ASP A 305 -81.55 62.64 -83.71
N GLN A 306 -82.21 61.92 -84.63
CA GLN A 306 -82.90 62.53 -85.78
C GLN A 306 -84.23 63.18 -85.37
N ILE A 307 -84.92 62.65 -84.36
CA ILE A 307 -86.16 63.24 -83.81
C ILE A 307 -85.84 64.54 -83.07
N HIS A 308 -84.70 64.62 -82.38
CA HIS A 308 -84.28 65.83 -81.67
C HIS A 308 -83.98 67.02 -82.58
N SER A 309 -83.47 66.81 -83.80
CA SER A 309 -83.16 67.91 -84.73
C SER A 309 -84.42 68.56 -85.34
N VAL A 310 -85.43 67.75 -85.69
CA VAL A 310 -86.71 68.21 -86.24
C VAL A 310 -87.56 68.93 -85.17
N ARG A 311 -87.45 68.49 -83.90
CA ARG A 311 -88.14 69.13 -82.76
C ARG A 311 -87.64 70.56 -82.49
N ASN A 312 -86.34 70.79 -82.67
CA ASN A 312 -85.72 72.11 -82.48
C ASN A 312 -86.05 73.10 -83.62
N GLU A 313 -86.35 72.62 -84.82
CA GLU A 313 -86.76 73.46 -85.95
C GLU A 313 -88.25 73.87 -85.83
N LEU A 314 -89.09 73.00 -85.27
CA LEU A 314 -90.49 73.28 -84.97
C LEU A 314 -90.65 74.33 -83.85
N GLN A 315 -89.81 74.27 -82.81
CA GLN A 315 -89.82 75.22 -81.70
C GLN A 315 -89.52 76.66 -82.16
N ARG A 316 -88.61 76.85 -83.12
CA ARG A 316 -88.27 78.18 -83.66
C ARG A 316 -89.42 78.83 -84.43
N LYS A 317 -90.23 78.05 -85.16
CA LYS A 317 -91.42 78.54 -85.86
C LYS A 317 -92.56 78.88 -84.88
N LEU A 318 -92.68 78.14 -83.79
CA LEU A 318 -93.66 78.38 -82.73
C LEU A 318 -93.41 79.73 -82.00
N ASP A 319 -92.14 80.05 -81.73
CA ASP A 319 -91.75 81.33 -81.09
C ASP A 319 -91.99 82.56 -81.99
N THR A 320 -92.09 82.38 -83.31
CA THR A 320 -92.37 83.47 -84.24
C THR A 320 -93.87 83.80 -84.30
N GLU A 321 -94.74 82.81 -84.12
CA GLU A 321 -96.20 82.99 -84.04
C GLU A 321 -96.68 83.45 -82.64
N MET A 322 -95.98 83.08 -81.56
CA MET A 322 -96.26 83.62 -80.21
C MET A 322 -96.08 85.15 -80.13
N LYS A 323 -95.13 85.71 -80.89
CA LYS A 323 -94.93 87.18 -80.95
C LYS A 323 -96.02 87.91 -81.75
N ARG A 324 -96.73 87.23 -82.65
CA ARG A 324 -97.88 87.80 -83.39
C ARG A 324 -99.15 87.80 -82.54
N THR A 325 -99.35 86.76 -81.72
CA THR A 325 -100.50 86.63 -80.79
C THR A 325 -100.40 87.59 -79.59
N GLN A 326 -99.21 87.86 -79.06
CA GLN A 326 -99.02 88.89 -78.01
C GLN A 326 -99.39 90.31 -78.46
N ARG A 327 -99.28 90.61 -79.76
CA ARG A 327 -99.61 91.92 -80.32
C ARG A 327 -101.12 92.13 -80.54
N ILE A 328 -101.88 91.04 -80.57
CA ILE A 328 -103.34 91.03 -80.62
C ILE A 328 -103.91 91.16 -79.20
N SER A 329 -103.34 90.44 -78.22
CA SER A 329 -103.72 90.53 -76.80
C SER A 329 -103.54 91.93 -76.20
N SER A 330 -102.51 92.69 -76.60
CA SER A 330 -102.32 94.07 -76.11
C SER A 330 -103.39 95.05 -76.63
N LEU A 331 -104.01 94.77 -77.79
CA LEU A 331 -105.10 95.59 -78.35
C LEU A 331 -106.46 95.23 -77.71
N GLU A 332 -106.61 94.03 -77.15
CA GLU A 332 -107.82 93.57 -76.44
C GLU A 332 -107.88 94.05 -74.98
N GLU A 333 -106.74 94.21 -74.28
CA GLU A 333 -106.72 94.79 -72.92
C GLU A 333 -107.00 96.30 -72.88
N GLU A 334 -106.68 97.01 -73.96
CA GLU A 334 -106.96 98.44 -74.12
C GLU A 334 -108.46 98.71 -74.38
N ILE A 335 -109.19 97.68 -74.84
CA ILE A 335 -110.66 97.68 -74.97
C ILE A 335 -111.33 97.35 -73.62
N HIS A 336 -110.79 96.42 -72.83
CA HIS A 336 -111.41 95.97 -71.56
C HIS A 336 -111.28 96.98 -70.39
N ARG A 337 -110.27 97.87 -70.36
CA ARG A 337 -110.17 98.88 -69.28
C ARG A 337 -111.08 100.09 -69.47
N LEU A 338 -111.50 100.38 -70.70
CA LEU A 338 -112.44 101.47 -70.99
C LEU A 338 -113.91 101.10 -70.68
N GLU A 339 -114.23 99.81 -70.50
CA GLU A 339 -115.63 99.32 -70.45
C GLU A 339 -116.17 98.88 -69.08
N SER A 340 -115.44 99.00 -67.95
CA SER A 340 -115.98 98.60 -66.62
C SER A 340 -115.88 99.67 -65.52
N VAL A 341 -116.12 100.91 -65.92
CA VAL A 341 -116.80 101.90 -65.07
C VAL A 341 -117.97 101.23 -64.31
N ILE A 342 -118.32 101.80 -63.16
CA ILE A 342 -119.67 101.72 -62.55
C ILE A 342 -119.85 100.62 -61.48
N ASP A 343 -119.52 101.02 -60.24
CA ASP A 343 -120.52 101.27 -59.17
C ASP A 343 -121.03 100.08 -58.31
N LEU A 344 -120.74 100.11 -57.00
CA LEU A 344 -121.70 100.43 -55.92
C LEU A 344 -121.34 99.77 -54.56
N ARG A 345 -121.02 100.68 -53.63
CA ARG A 345 -121.64 100.83 -52.29
C ARG A 345 -121.25 99.93 -51.10
N LYS A 346 -120.86 100.69 -50.07
CA LYS A 346 -121.14 100.58 -48.62
C LYS A 346 -120.19 99.69 -47.83
N GLU A 347 -119.66 100.12 -46.69
CA GLU A 347 -119.80 101.35 -45.90
C GLU A 347 -118.60 101.30 -44.93
N ALA A 348 -117.73 102.29 -44.92
CA ALA A 348 -117.84 103.41 -44.00
C ALA A 348 -117.92 102.97 -42.53
N THR A 349 -116.80 103.03 -41.81
CA THR A 349 -116.68 103.89 -40.63
C THR A 349 -115.24 103.91 -40.09
N LEU A 350 -114.79 105.13 -39.80
CA LEU A 350 -113.62 105.50 -38.96
C LEU A 350 -112.30 105.71 -39.72
N GLU A 351 -112.25 106.57 -40.74
CA GLU A 351 -112.09 108.03 -40.57
C GLU A 351 -112.91 108.63 -39.42
N LYS A 352 -112.39 108.57 -38.19
CA LYS A 352 -112.57 109.59 -37.15
C LYS A 352 -111.78 109.25 -35.88
N GLN A 353 -110.46 109.22 -36.06
CA GLN A 353 -109.49 109.76 -35.10
C GLN A 353 -108.33 110.26 -35.97
N VAL A 354 -108.54 111.34 -36.73
CA VAL A 354 -108.49 112.70 -36.19
C VAL A 354 -107.21 112.87 -35.38
N SER A 355 -106.22 113.40 -36.08
CA SER A 355 -105.64 114.69 -35.72
C SER A 355 -105.06 114.74 -34.31
N GLN A 356 -103.78 114.41 -34.22
CA GLN A 356 -102.78 114.91 -33.28
C GLN A 356 -101.55 113.99 -33.45
N LEU A 357 -100.36 114.38 -33.94
CA LEU A 357 -99.65 115.64 -33.92
C LEU A 357 -98.46 115.55 -34.91
N TYR A 358 -98.13 116.67 -35.54
CA TYR A 358 -96.77 117.12 -35.89
C TYR A 358 -95.69 116.70 -34.85
N PRO A 359 -94.38 116.88 -35.08
CA PRO A 359 -93.48 116.54 -36.19
C PRO A 359 -92.18 115.88 -35.64
N GLN A 360 -91.12 115.84 -36.47
CA GLN A 360 -89.69 115.95 -36.11
C GLN A 360 -88.78 114.77 -36.45
N MET A 361 -87.79 115.16 -37.25
CA MET A 361 -86.39 114.72 -37.19
C MET A 361 -86.13 113.29 -37.65
N SER A 362 -85.42 113.16 -38.78
CA SER A 362 -83.95 113.20 -38.75
C SER A 362 -83.44 112.30 -37.65
N ASN A 363 -82.94 111.15 -38.04
CA ASN A 363 -81.55 110.83 -37.78
C ASN A 363 -81.27 109.52 -38.48
N LYS A 364 -80.37 109.60 -39.45
CA LYS A 364 -78.97 109.24 -39.25
C LYS A 364 -78.87 107.73 -39.10
N ASN A 365 -78.09 107.18 -40.02
CA ASN A 365 -76.78 106.66 -39.66
C ASN A 365 -76.69 106.19 -38.21
N ASN A 366 -76.48 104.91 -38.05
CA ASN A 366 -75.25 104.41 -37.46
C ASN A 366 -74.99 103.11 -38.21
N LYS A 367 -73.97 102.96 -39.06
CA LYS A 367 -72.53 103.19 -38.79
C LYS A 367 -72.16 102.84 -37.35
N ILE A 368 -71.94 101.55 -37.15
CA ILE A 368 -70.72 101.05 -36.54
C ILE A 368 -70.17 100.05 -37.59
N SER A 369 -68.96 100.21 -38.10
CA SER A 369 -67.87 101.07 -37.61
C SER A 369 -67.75 102.43 -38.29
#